data_AF-A0A961T978-F1
#
_entry.id   AF-A0A961T978-F1
#
_cell.length_a   1.000
_cell.length_b   1.000
_cell.length_c   1.000
_cell.angle_alpha   90.00
_cell.angle_beta   90.00
_cell.angle_gamma   90.00
#
_symmetry.space_group_name_H-M   'P 1'
#
loop_
_entity.id
_entity.type
_entity.pdbx_description
1 polymer ?
#
loop_
_entity_poly.entity_id
_entity_poly.type
_entity_poly.pdbx_seq_one_letter_code
_entity_poly.pdbx_strand_id
1 'polypeptide(L)'
;KYPEFADVTTDFVYARLQRGHDDIPTAYSESDIDGWAGRLKTWVAGGQPDDLPLADPDAKVENRPRDVFVYIIHEGKVRAPQGAMALQERVGG
;
A
#
# COMPACT_ATOMS: atom_id res chain seq x y z
N LYS A 1 17.44 -4.26 2.47
CA LYS A 1 16.66 -3.43 3.43
C LYS A 1 16.10 -2.25 2.65
N TYR A 2 14.81 -2.25 2.35
CA TYR A 2 14.16 -1.21 1.54
C TYR A 2 13.57 -0.17 2.51
N PRO A 3 13.95 1.11 2.42
CA PRO A 3 13.35 2.15 3.24
C PRO A 3 11.89 2.37 2.80
N GLU A 4 11.00 2.42 3.77
CA GLU A 4 9.60 2.78 3.59
C GLU A 4 9.44 4.24 3.97
N PHE A 5 8.87 5.03 3.06
CA PHE A 5 8.55 6.43 3.29
C PHE A 5 7.06 6.58 3.02
N ALA A 6 6.26 6.64 4.07
CA ALA A 6 4.81 6.76 3.98
C ALA A 6 4.31 8.20 4.14
N ASP A 7 5.23 9.18 4.10
CA ASP A 7 4.90 10.60 4.19
C ASP A 7 4.06 11.04 2.98
N VAL A 8 2.89 11.58 3.26
CA VAL A 8 1.98 12.10 2.24
C VAL A 8 2.39 13.51 1.87
N THR A 9 3.22 13.63 0.83
CA THR A 9 3.81 14.90 0.38
C THR A 9 3.04 15.59 -0.74
N THR A 10 2.07 14.92 -1.36
CA THR A 10 1.34 15.41 -2.54
C THR A 10 -0.11 14.90 -2.58
N ASP A 11 -0.91 15.43 -3.51
CA ASP A 11 -2.34 15.21 -3.72
C ASP A 11 -2.70 13.74 -4.06
N PHE A 12 -1.70 12.89 -4.26
CA PHE A 12 -1.82 11.46 -4.51
C PHE A 12 -0.83 10.66 -3.66
N VAL A 13 -1.10 9.38 -3.47
CA VAL A 13 -0.20 8.42 -2.83
C VAL A 13 0.30 7.43 -3.87
N TYR A 14 1.59 7.13 -3.84
CA TYR A 14 2.22 6.16 -4.72
C TYR A 14 2.98 5.12 -3.89
N ALA A 15 2.41 3.92 -3.77
CA ALA A 15 2.94 2.83 -2.96
C ALA A 15 3.57 1.74 -3.83
N ARG A 16 4.78 1.30 -3.49
CA ARG A 16 5.48 0.19 -4.14
C ARG A 16 5.70 -0.97 -3.18
N LEU A 17 4.91 -2.01 -3.33
CA LEU A 17 4.96 -3.23 -2.53
C LEU A 17 6.08 -4.14 -3.06
N GLN A 18 7.16 -4.26 -2.29
CA GLN A 18 8.40 -4.94 -2.68
C GLN A 18 8.73 -6.21 -1.88
N ARG A 19 7.92 -6.55 -0.87
CA ARG A 19 8.17 -7.68 0.03
C ARG A 19 7.25 -8.87 -0.28
N GLY A 20 6.94 -9.08 -1.56
CA GLY A 20 6.18 -10.26 -1.96
C GLY A 20 7.03 -11.52 -1.78
N HIS A 21 6.40 -12.67 -1.61
CA HIS A 21 7.06 -13.97 -1.63
C HIS A 21 6.51 -14.82 -2.77
N ASP A 22 7.40 -15.41 -3.58
CA ASP A 22 7.04 -16.27 -4.71
C ASP A 22 6.28 -17.54 -4.26
N ASP A 23 6.48 -17.99 -3.02
CA ASP A 23 5.81 -19.15 -2.43
C ASP A 23 4.33 -18.89 -2.11
N ILE A 24 3.91 -17.61 -2.10
CA ILE A 24 2.52 -17.23 -1.85
C ILE A 24 1.82 -17.01 -3.21
N PRO A 25 0.68 -17.67 -3.50
CA PRO A 25 -0.02 -17.55 -4.78
C PRO A 25 -0.40 -16.11 -5.18
N THR A 26 -0.53 -15.22 -4.20
CA THR A 26 -0.88 -13.79 -4.32
C THR A 26 0.30 -12.86 -4.02
N ALA A 27 1.53 -13.39 -3.91
CA ALA A 27 2.74 -12.70 -3.42
C ALA A 27 2.67 -12.22 -1.96
N TYR A 28 1.48 -11.97 -1.41
CA TYR A 28 1.24 -11.54 -0.04
C TYR A 28 0.22 -12.45 0.63
N SER A 29 0.37 -12.66 1.94
CA SER A 29 -0.64 -13.39 2.72
C SER A 29 -1.97 -12.63 2.73
N GLU A 30 -3.09 -13.32 2.99
CA GLU A 30 -4.40 -12.66 3.06
C GLU A 30 -4.41 -11.51 4.08
N SER A 31 -3.79 -11.71 5.24
CA SER A 31 -3.64 -10.67 6.28
C SER A 31 -2.82 -9.47 5.82
N ASP A 32 -1.77 -9.69 5.01
CA ASP A 32 -0.99 -8.58 4.48
C ASP A 32 -1.79 -7.78 3.46
N ILE A 33 -2.56 -8.46 2.60
CA ILE A 33 -3.40 -7.79 1.61
C ILE A 33 -4.54 -7.03 2.31
N ASP A 34 -5.14 -7.58 3.36
CA ASP A 34 -6.15 -6.89 4.18
C ASP A 34 -5.57 -5.65 4.87
N GLY A 35 -4.38 -5.78 5.47
CA GLY A 35 -3.66 -4.66 6.07
C GLY A 35 -3.38 -3.56 5.06
N TRP A 36 -2.89 -3.93 3.86
CA TRP A 36 -2.71 -2.98 2.77
C TRP A 36 -4.02 -2.34 2.35
N ALA A 37 -5.08 -3.10 2.11
CA ALA A 37 -6.39 -2.57 1.74
C ALA A 37 -6.93 -1.55 2.77
N GLY A 38 -6.72 -1.79 4.06
CA GLY A 38 -7.01 -0.83 5.13
C GLY A 38 -6.24 0.48 4.97
N ARG A 39 -4.92 0.39 4.78
CA ARG A 39 -4.06 1.57 4.55
C ARG A 39 -4.48 2.36 3.32
N LEU A 40 -4.83 1.68 2.22
CA LEU A 40 -5.32 2.33 0.99
C LEU A 40 -6.59 3.11 1.25
N LYS A 41 -7.57 2.53 1.97
CA LYS A 41 -8.82 3.21 2.33
C LYS A 41 -8.56 4.44 3.20
N THR A 42 -7.62 4.34 4.14
CA THR A 42 -7.21 5.49 4.97
C THR A 42 -6.64 6.62 4.13
N TRP A 43 -5.74 6.31 3.17
CA TRP A 43 -5.19 7.32 2.26
C TRP A 43 -6.24 7.93 1.32
N VAL A 44 -7.15 7.13 0.77
CA VAL A 44 -8.26 7.62 -0.07
C VAL A 44 -9.17 8.57 0.70
N ALA A 45 -9.41 8.30 1.99
CA ALA A 45 -10.18 9.19 2.87
C ALA A 45 -9.42 10.48 3.23
N GLY A 46 -8.13 10.58 2.92
CA GLY A 46 -7.27 11.71 3.25
C GLY A 46 -6.51 11.58 4.56
N GLY A 47 -6.63 10.44 5.23
CA GLY A 47 -5.89 10.12 6.45
C GLY A 47 -4.48 9.63 6.17
N GLN A 48 -3.75 9.39 7.25
CA GLN A 48 -2.44 8.77 7.25
C GLN A 48 -2.48 7.52 8.12
N PRO A 49 -2.05 6.34 7.61
CA PRO A 49 -1.89 5.13 8.41
C PRO A 49 -0.89 5.36 9.55
N ASP A 50 -1.19 4.82 10.72
CA ASP A 50 -0.39 4.92 11.94
C ASP A 50 0.66 3.81 12.07
N ASP A 51 0.57 2.79 11.21
CA ASP A 51 1.38 1.58 11.26
C ASP A 51 2.58 1.58 10.29
N LEU A 52 2.73 2.62 9.48
CA LEU A 52 3.83 2.79 8.53
C LEU A 52 4.89 3.78 9.07
N PRO A 53 6.19 3.50 8.88
CA PRO A 53 7.24 4.43 9.28
C PRO A 53 7.15 5.72 8.44
N LEU A 54 7.09 6.85 9.15
CA LEU A 54 7.12 8.19 8.59
C LEU A 54 8.54 8.74 8.69
N ALA A 55 9.00 9.44 7.64
CA ALA A 55 10.24 10.20 7.69
C ALA A 55 10.10 11.45 8.57
N ASP A 56 8.90 12.05 8.58
CA ASP A 56 8.54 13.16 9.46
C ASP A 56 7.20 12.86 10.16
N PRO A 57 7.23 12.30 11.38
CA PRO A 57 6.00 11.98 12.12
C PRO A 57 5.21 13.22 12.59
N ASP A 58 5.82 14.42 12.57
CA ASP A 58 5.17 15.67 12.96
C ASP A 58 4.54 16.40 11.76
N ALA A 59 4.71 15.87 10.55
CA ALA A 59 4.15 16.45 9.33
C ALA A 59 2.62 16.48 9.38
N LYS A 60 2.05 17.68 9.31
CA LYS A 60 0.59 17.86 9.23
C LYS A 60 0.10 17.52 7.83
N VAL A 61 -0.39 16.30 7.66
CA VAL A 61 -1.07 15.90 6.42
C VAL A 61 -2.47 16.50 6.42
N GLU A 62 -2.77 17.29 5.38
CA GLU A 62 -4.13 17.78 5.16
C GLU A 62 -5.09 16.60 4.94
N ASN A 63 -6.18 16.59 5.70
CA ASN A 63 -7.24 15.60 5.58
C ASN A 63 -8.12 15.93 4.37
N ARG A 64 -7.65 15.53 3.19
CA ARG A 64 -8.36 15.65 1.91
C ARG A 64 -8.26 14.34 1.14
N PRO A 65 -9.30 13.91 0.44
CA PRO A 65 -9.24 12.71 -0.39
C PRO A 65 -8.11 12.76 -1.42
N ARG A 66 -7.48 11.63 -1.69
CA ARG A 66 -6.32 11.51 -2.58
C ARG A 66 -6.44 10.32 -3.50
N ASP A 67 -5.86 10.44 -4.69
CA ASP A 67 -5.70 9.30 -5.58
C ASP A 67 -4.59 8.37 -5.05
N VAL A 68 -4.86 7.08 -4.96
CA VAL A 68 -3.92 6.11 -4.39
C VAL A 68 -3.54 5.09 -5.46
N PHE A 69 -2.27 5.11 -5.86
CA PHE A 69 -1.70 4.21 -6.84
C PHE A 69 -0.77 3.21 -6.16
N VAL A 70 -1.00 1.93 -6.42
CA VAL A 70 -0.30 0.83 -5.73
C VAL A 70 0.26 -0.14 -6.75
N TYR A 71 1.54 -0.43 -6.63
CA TYR A 71 2.26 -1.34 -7.53
C TYR A 71 2.96 -2.43 -6.75
N ILE A 72 2.70 -3.69 -7.12
CA ILE A 72 3.42 -4.86 -6.61
C ILE A 72 4.57 -5.18 -7.57
N ILE A 73 5.82 -5.09 -7.10
CA ILE A 73 6.98 -4.99 -8.01
C ILE A 73 8.18 -5.89 -7.70
N HIS A 74 8.26 -6.61 -6.57
CA HIS A 74 9.43 -7.44 -6.24
C HIS A 74 9.07 -8.76 -5.52
N GLU A 75 9.93 -9.78 -5.72
CA GLU A 75 9.86 -11.20 -5.24
C GLU A 75 8.52 -11.92 -5.45
N GLY A 76 7.97 -11.71 -6.65
CA GLY A 76 6.65 -12.20 -7.01
C GLY A 76 6.36 -12.01 -8.49
N LYS A 77 7.35 -11.92 -9.40
CA LYS A 77 7.09 -11.47 -10.78
C LYS A 77 5.99 -12.29 -11.47
N VAL A 78 5.89 -13.58 -11.14
CA VAL A 78 4.85 -14.48 -11.64
C VAL A 78 3.51 -14.29 -10.91
N ARG A 79 3.54 -13.83 -9.65
CA ARG A 79 2.41 -13.70 -8.73
C ARG A 79 1.89 -12.27 -8.51
N ALA A 80 2.59 -11.27 -9.05
CA ALA A 80 2.26 -9.86 -8.91
C ALA A 80 0.88 -9.50 -9.49
N PRO A 81 0.44 -10.05 -10.65
CA PRO A 81 -0.93 -9.88 -11.12
C PRO A 81 -1.97 -10.41 -10.14
N GLN A 82 -1.72 -11.57 -9.51
CA GLN A 82 -2.62 -12.22 -8.57
C GLN A 82 -2.72 -11.43 -7.27
N GLY A 83 -1.61 -10.91 -6.77
CA GLY A 83 -1.60 -9.99 -5.63
C GLY A 83 -2.38 -8.70 -5.93
N ALA A 84 -2.24 -8.16 -7.13
CA ALA A 84 -2.95 -6.95 -7.54
C ALA A 84 -4.47 -7.20 -7.63
N MET A 85 -4.89 -8.31 -8.22
CA MET A 85 -6.31 -8.70 -8.28
C MET A 85 -6.89 -8.93 -6.88
N ALA A 86 -6.17 -9.64 -6.02
CA ALA A 86 -6.60 -9.90 -4.64
C ALA A 86 -6.69 -8.63 -3.78
N LEU A 87 -5.85 -7.63 -4.06
CA LEU A 87 -5.92 -6.32 -3.43
C LEU A 87 -7.08 -5.49 -3.98
N GLN A 88 -7.30 -5.54 -5.30
CA GLN A 88 -8.42 -4.87 -5.99
C GLN A 88 -9.77 -5.35 -5.44
N GLU A 89 -9.94 -6.65 -5.26
CA GLU A 89 -11.16 -7.24 -4.71
C GLU A 89 -11.49 -6.71 -3.30
N ARG A 90 -10.48 -6.50 -2.44
CA ARG A 90 -10.66 -6.00 -1.06
C ARG A 90 -10.95 -4.50 -0.97
N VAL A 91 -10.47 -3.72 -1.93
CA VAL A 91 -10.76 -2.28 -2.01
C VAL A 91 -12.04 -1.97 -2.78
N GLY A 92 -12.64 -2.97 -3.45
CA GLY A 92 -13.92 -2.86 -4.15
C GLY A 92 -13.79 -2.22 -5.55
N GLY A 93 -12.65 -2.44 -6.22
CA GLY A 93 -12.38 -1.93 -7.57
C GLY A 93 -12.83 -2.88 -8.68
#